data_AF-A0AA39LYC2-F1
#
_entry.id   AF-A0AA39LYC2-F1
#
_cell.length_a   1.000
_cell.length_b   1.000
_cell.length_c   1.000
_cell.angle_alpha   90.00
_cell.angle_beta   90.00
_cell.angle_gamma   90.00
#
_symmetry.space_group_name_H-M   'P 1'
#
loop_
_entity.id
_entity.type
_entity.pdbx_description
1 polymer ?
#
loop_
_entity_poly.entity_id
_entity_poly.type
_entity_poly.pdbx_seq_one_letter_code
_entity_poly.pdbx_strand_id
1 'polypeptide(L)'
;MNSEGSQRTGKRIGDIEEPSDLQKRFKEVDRATEEAFKANALLKRRMLDFQKWLDRGEESEESDVDGSSESNISMDVNDSEDTSSDSGVEASISEDLSSTDSSLEDSDAQNSIGGGIEVSSSEDSSSTDSSSEDSDDESDSEYCNRSLVQPATKPGIYCIKCCRKQQLTFQRRDHVGAHLELEVPCPYKECTFSAQLQRLGRHLREVHSIRLSQMKLEMKLEYEAAKEEFLRRVDAAMSDYF
;
A
#
# COMPACT_ATOMS: atom_id res chain seq x y z
N MET A 1 24.68 22.45 51.16
CA MET A 1 24.54 21.17 51.88
C MET A 1 23.06 20.91 52.07
N ASN A 2 22.38 20.33 51.07
CA ASN A 2 20.97 19.92 51.18
C ASN A 2 20.89 18.46 50.71
N SER A 3 20.72 17.56 51.68
CA SER A 3 20.60 16.12 51.49
C SER A 3 19.13 15.75 51.51
N GLU A 4 18.53 15.62 50.32
CA GLU A 4 17.14 15.17 50.15
C GLU A 4 17.09 13.64 50.17
N GLY A 5 16.37 13.11 51.17
CA GLY A 5 16.19 11.69 51.43
C GLY A 5 15.19 11.06 50.46
N SER A 6 15.69 10.25 49.54
CA SER A 6 14.90 9.40 48.66
C SER A 6 14.25 8.24 49.44
N GLN A 7 12.99 8.40 49.82
CA GLN A 7 12.20 7.32 50.40
C GLN A 7 11.84 6.29 49.34
N ARG A 8 12.53 5.15 49.35
CA ARG A 8 12.17 3.96 48.57
C ARG A 8 10.94 3.31 49.21
N THR A 9 9.77 3.55 48.65
CA THR A 9 8.55 2.79 49.00
C THR A 9 8.70 1.38 48.44
N GLY A 10 8.94 0.42 49.32
CA GLY A 10 8.98 -1.00 49.00
C GLY A 10 7.61 -1.46 48.50
N LYS A 11 7.46 -1.57 47.18
CA LYS A 11 6.28 -2.13 46.54
C LYS A 11 6.22 -3.62 46.88
N ARG A 12 5.24 -4.02 47.69
CA ARG A 12 5.01 -5.41 48.09
C ARG A 12 4.74 -6.22 46.82
N ILE A 13 5.62 -7.18 46.55
CA ILE A 13 5.46 -8.21 45.54
C ILE A 13 4.53 -9.25 46.16
N GLY A 14 3.29 -9.35 45.72
CA GLY A 14 2.43 -10.45 46.20
C GLY A 14 0.92 -10.27 46.12
N ASP A 15 0.39 -9.53 45.15
CA ASP A 15 -1.00 -9.73 44.75
C ASP A 15 -0.98 -10.80 43.66
N ILE A 16 -1.10 -12.07 44.08
CA ILE A 16 -1.28 -13.20 43.18
C ILE A 16 -2.68 -13.05 42.61
N GLU A 17 -2.77 -12.66 41.33
CA GLU A 17 -4.05 -12.53 40.60
C GLU A 17 -4.87 -13.81 40.80
N GLU A 18 -6.14 -13.66 41.19
CA GLU A 18 -7.02 -14.81 41.37
C GLU A 18 -7.15 -15.59 40.05
N PRO A 19 -7.14 -16.93 40.08
CA PRO A 19 -7.25 -17.77 38.88
C PRO A 19 -8.50 -17.49 38.01
N SER A 20 -9.54 -16.89 38.60
CA SER A 20 -10.78 -16.47 37.94
C SER A 20 -10.56 -15.35 36.91
N ASP A 21 -9.65 -14.42 37.18
CA ASP A 21 -9.39 -13.29 36.29
C ASP A 21 -8.65 -13.72 35.03
N LEU A 22 -7.78 -14.72 35.13
CA LEU A 22 -7.08 -15.31 33.98
C LEU A 22 -8.06 -15.98 33.01
N GLN A 23 -9.02 -16.76 33.52
CA GLN A 23 -10.03 -17.40 32.67
C GLN A 23 -10.91 -16.38 31.93
N LYS A 24 -11.25 -15.26 32.59
CA LYS A 24 -12.00 -14.17 31.95
C LYS A 24 -11.20 -13.53 30.82
N ARG A 25 -9.90 -13.30 31.03
CA ARG A 25 -9.01 -12.74 30.01
C ARG A 25 -8.85 -13.67 28.81
N PHE A 26 -8.75 -14.99 29.01
CA PHE A 26 -8.71 -15.95 27.90
C PHE A 26 -9.96 -15.88 27.03
N LYS A 27 -11.16 -15.89 27.64
CA LYS A 27 -12.42 -15.77 26.90
C LYS A 27 -12.54 -14.46 26.13
N GLU A 28 -12.00 -13.38 26.67
CA GLU A 28 -11.98 -12.08 26.00
C GLU A 28 -11.04 -12.07 24.79
N VAL A 29 -9.87 -12.71 24.91
CA VAL A 29 -8.95 -12.91 23.78
C VAL A 29 -9.61 -13.75 22.69
N ASP A 30 -10.24 -14.87 23.04
CA ASP A 30 -10.90 -15.74 22.06
C ASP A 30 -11.98 -14.98 21.29
N ARG A 31 -12.85 -14.23 21.98
CA ARG A 31 -13.87 -13.38 21.34
C ARG A 31 -13.25 -12.33 20.41
N ALA A 32 -12.18 -11.67 20.84
CA ALA A 32 -11.49 -10.67 20.02
C ALA A 32 -10.86 -11.31 18.77
N THR A 33 -10.31 -12.51 18.87
CA THR A 33 -9.77 -13.23 17.71
C THR A 33 -10.87 -13.63 16.73
N GLU A 34 -12.03 -14.08 17.22
CA GLU A 34 -13.18 -14.44 16.38
C GLU A 34 -13.74 -13.21 15.65
N GLU A 35 -13.89 -12.08 16.33
CA GLU A 35 -14.30 -10.80 15.74
C GLU A 35 -13.31 -10.36 14.64
N ALA A 36 -12.01 -10.50 14.87
CA ALA A 36 -10.97 -10.20 13.87
C ALA A 36 -11.07 -11.11 12.63
N PHE A 37 -11.32 -12.42 12.83
CA PHE A 37 -11.54 -13.35 11.72
C PHE A 37 -12.78 -12.99 10.89
N LYS A 38 -13.90 -12.64 11.55
CA LYS A 38 -15.14 -12.20 10.88
C LYS A 38 -14.92 -10.91 10.08
N ALA A 39 -14.21 -9.93 10.65
CA ALA A 39 -13.88 -8.69 9.95
C ALA A 39 -13.01 -8.93 8.71
N ASN A 40 -12.03 -9.83 8.80
CA ASN A 40 -11.18 -10.20 7.67
C ASN A 40 -11.99 -10.92 6.56
N ALA A 41 -12.90 -11.82 6.93
CA ALA A 41 -13.80 -12.49 5.99
C ALA A 41 -14.71 -11.48 5.23
N LEU A 42 -15.26 -10.50 5.95
CA LEU A 42 -16.06 -9.42 5.34
C LEU A 42 -15.23 -8.60 4.34
N LEU A 43 -13.98 -8.25 4.71
CA LEU A 43 -13.09 -7.49 3.83
C LEU A 43 -12.75 -8.27 2.55
N LYS A 44 -12.45 -9.57 2.66
CA LYS A 44 -12.23 -10.44 1.48
C LYS A 44 -13.45 -10.48 0.57
N ARG A 45 -14.66 -10.56 1.12
CA ARG A 45 -15.90 -10.54 0.34
C ARG A 45 -16.07 -9.22 -0.43
N ARG A 46 -15.85 -8.08 0.23
CA ARG A 46 -15.89 -6.76 -0.42
C ARG A 46 -14.85 -6.63 -1.55
N MET A 47 -13.65 -7.16 -1.36
CA MET A 47 -12.64 -7.18 -2.41
C MET A 47 -13.07 -8.00 -3.63
N LEU A 48 -13.68 -9.17 -3.41
CA LEU A 48 -14.21 -10.00 -4.51
C LEU A 48 -15.37 -9.32 -5.24
N ASP A 49 -16.26 -8.64 -4.51
CA ASP A 49 -17.35 -7.87 -5.13
C ASP A 49 -16.83 -6.69 -5.94
N PHE A 50 -15.79 -6.01 -5.44
CA PHE A 50 -15.10 -4.95 -6.18
C PHE A 50 -14.43 -5.48 -7.45
N GLN A 51 -13.76 -6.64 -7.39
CA GLN A 51 -13.18 -7.28 -8.57
C GLN A 51 -14.25 -7.64 -9.60
N LYS A 52 -15.37 -8.24 -9.18
CA LYS A 52 -16.50 -8.53 -10.08
C LYS A 52 -17.10 -7.28 -10.72
N TRP A 53 -17.15 -6.18 -9.97
CA TRP A 53 -17.62 -4.90 -10.50
C TRP A 53 -16.68 -4.37 -11.58
N LEU A 54 -15.36 -4.47 -11.39
CA LEU A 54 -14.37 -4.12 -12.41
C LEU A 54 -14.51 -5.00 -13.66
N ASP A 55 -14.71 -6.30 -13.48
CA ASP A 55 -14.85 -7.25 -14.60
C ASP A 55 -16.15 -7.02 -15.41
N ARG A 56 -17.15 -6.33 -14.84
CA ARG A 56 -18.39 -5.94 -15.53
C ARG A 56 -18.25 -4.64 -16.34
N GLY A 57 -17.09 -4.01 -16.30
CA GLY A 57 -16.84 -2.65 -16.81
C GLY A 57 -16.67 -2.47 -18.32
N GLU A 58 -16.99 -3.46 -19.17
CA GLU A 58 -16.83 -3.31 -20.64
C GLU A 58 -18.06 -3.71 -21.50
N GLU A 59 -19.18 -4.14 -20.91
CA GLU A 59 -20.34 -4.62 -21.72
C GLU A 59 -21.48 -3.60 -21.87
N SER A 60 -21.23 -2.30 -21.68
CA SER A 60 -22.29 -1.28 -21.64
C SER A 60 -21.89 0.00 -22.37
N GLU A 61 -21.93 -0.02 -23.70
CA GLU A 61 -22.28 1.16 -24.53
C GLU A 61 -22.43 0.78 -26.03
N GLU A 62 -23.18 -0.28 -26.33
CA GLU A 62 -23.74 -0.50 -27.68
C GLU A 62 -25.25 -0.71 -27.55
N SER A 63 -25.97 0.26 -26.99
CA SER A 63 -27.42 0.35 -27.15
C SER A 63 -27.71 1.26 -28.33
N ASP A 64 -27.99 0.64 -29.46
CA ASP A 64 -28.55 1.31 -30.64
C ASP A 64 -29.75 2.16 -30.26
N VAL A 65 -29.63 3.46 -30.52
CA VAL A 65 -30.70 4.44 -30.39
C VAL A 65 -31.62 4.30 -31.59
N ASP A 66 -32.65 3.46 -31.47
CA ASP A 66 -33.90 3.58 -32.22
C ASP A 66 -34.98 3.88 -31.17
N GLY A 67 -35.44 5.12 -31.02
CA GLY A 67 -36.43 5.70 -31.91
C GLY A 67 -37.83 5.36 -31.40
N SER A 68 -38.54 6.37 -30.87
CA SER A 68 -39.89 6.30 -30.27
C SER A 68 -39.91 5.79 -28.83
N SER A 69 -40.48 6.47 -27.83
CA SER A 69 -41.86 6.94 -27.80
C SER A 69 -42.05 7.85 -26.58
N GLU A 70 -42.76 8.95 -26.76
CA GLU A 70 -43.22 9.82 -25.69
C GLU A 70 -44.25 9.08 -24.81
N SER A 71 -43.98 8.96 -23.50
CA SER A 71 -45.03 8.66 -22.53
C SER A 71 -44.75 9.36 -21.21
N ASN A 72 -45.66 10.28 -20.88
CA ASN A 72 -45.78 10.94 -19.59
C ASN A 72 -46.12 9.92 -18.51
N ILE A 73 -45.29 9.78 -17.48
CA ILE A 73 -45.68 9.13 -16.22
C ILE A 73 -45.25 10.01 -15.05
N SER A 74 -46.25 10.69 -14.51
CA SER A 74 -46.30 11.27 -13.17
C SER A 74 -46.17 10.15 -12.15
N MET A 75 -45.26 10.26 -11.18
CA MET A 75 -45.26 9.38 -10.01
C MET A 75 -45.09 10.18 -8.73
N ASP A 76 -46.14 10.05 -7.94
CA ASP A 76 -46.39 10.63 -6.64
C ASP A 76 -45.33 10.30 -5.58
N VAL A 77 -45.16 11.28 -4.71
CA VAL A 77 -44.59 11.20 -3.35
C VAL A 77 -45.22 10.05 -2.57
N ASN A 78 -44.40 9.08 -2.16
CA ASN A 78 -44.73 8.20 -1.04
C ASN A 78 -43.62 8.30 0.02
N ASP A 79 -43.98 9.06 1.05
CA ASP A 79 -43.43 9.06 2.38
C ASP A 79 -43.73 7.69 3.02
N SER A 80 -42.73 6.99 3.55
CA SER A 80 -42.98 5.79 4.36
C SER A 80 -41.89 5.65 5.41
N GLU A 81 -42.34 5.81 6.64
CA GLU A 81 -41.61 5.70 7.88
C GLU A 81 -41.20 4.25 8.18
N ASP A 82 -40.20 4.15 9.06
CA ASP A 82 -40.02 3.13 10.10
C ASP A 82 -39.79 1.67 9.70
N THR A 83 -38.77 1.06 10.29
CA THR A 83 -38.92 -0.04 11.25
C THR A 83 -37.55 -0.62 11.61
N SER A 84 -37.17 -0.39 12.86
CA SER A 84 -36.21 -1.20 13.61
C SER A 84 -36.68 -2.65 13.69
N SER A 85 -35.83 -3.62 13.37
CA SER A 85 -36.05 -5.03 13.74
C SER A 85 -34.72 -5.76 13.92
N ASP A 86 -34.29 -5.75 15.17
CA ASP A 86 -33.38 -6.69 15.80
C ASP A 86 -33.93 -8.13 15.70
N SER A 87 -33.12 -9.07 15.24
CA SER A 87 -33.37 -10.50 15.44
C SER A 87 -32.05 -11.26 15.46
N GLY A 88 -31.63 -11.60 16.68
CA GLY A 88 -30.58 -12.56 16.94
C GLY A 88 -30.99 -13.95 16.48
N VAL A 89 -30.12 -14.57 15.67
CA VAL A 89 -30.17 -15.98 15.33
C VAL A 89 -28.87 -16.63 15.80
N GLU A 90 -28.97 -17.32 16.93
CA GLU A 90 -27.95 -18.19 17.49
C GLU A 90 -27.84 -19.43 16.60
N ALA A 91 -26.85 -19.46 15.70
CA ALA A 91 -26.54 -20.64 14.90
C ALA A 91 -25.47 -21.47 15.62
N SER A 92 -25.92 -22.51 16.32
CA SER A 92 -25.08 -23.63 16.77
C SER A 92 -24.50 -24.35 15.56
N ILE A 93 -23.24 -24.06 15.24
CA ILE A 93 -22.45 -24.85 14.30
C ILE A 93 -21.60 -25.82 15.11
N SER A 94 -21.99 -27.09 15.03
CA SER A 94 -21.26 -28.24 15.55
C SER A 94 -19.89 -28.35 14.88
N GLU A 95 -18.89 -28.58 15.73
CA GLU A 95 -17.50 -28.83 15.39
C GLU A 95 -17.36 -30.18 14.67
N ASP A 96 -16.94 -30.15 13.41
CA ASP A 96 -16.36 -31.33 12.75
C ASP A 96 -14.92 -30.99 12.36
N LEU A 97 -14.02 -31.41 13.25
CA LEU A 97 -12.58 -31.46 13.05
C LEU A 97 -12.27 -32.52 11.99
N SER A 98 -12.07 -32.11 10.73
CA SER A 98 -11.39 -32.95 9.76
C SER A 98 -9.90 -32.60 9.75
N SER A 99 -9.13 -33.43 10.45
CA SER A 99 -7.69 -33.53 10.30
C SER A 99 -7.35 -33.80 8.84
N THR A 100 -6.76 -32.82 8.17
CA THR A 100 -6.05 -33.04 6.91
C THR A 100 -4.57 -33.19 7.21
N ASP A 101 -4.19 -34.44 7.46
CA ASP A 101 -2.83 -34.94 7.26
C ASP A 101 -2.41 -34.57 5.84
N SER A 102 -1.54 -33.55 5.72
CA SER A 102 -0.90 -33.22 4.46
C SER A 102 0.47 -33.86 4.50
N SER A 103 0.47 -35.11 4.02
CA SER A 103 1.64 -35.89 3.67
C SER A 103 2.67 -35.04 2.90
N LEU A 104 3.90 -35.07 3.42
CA LEU A 104 5.13 -34.65 2.77
C LEU A 104 5.32 -35.51 1.52
N GLU A 105 5.05 -34.95 0.34
CA GLU A 105 5.53 -35.52 -0.91
C GLU A 105 6.76 -34.73 -1.37
N ASP A 106 7.92 -35.34 -1.14
CA ASP A 106 9.16 -35.05 -1.84
C ASP A 106 8.90 -35.11 -3.35
N SER A 107 9.07 -33.97 -4.02
CA SER A 107 9.10 -33.90 -5.48
C SER A 107 10.37 -33.18 -5.91
N ASP A 108 11.43 -33.98 -6.02
CA ASP A 108 12.65 -33.68 -6.77
C ASP A 108 12.30 -33.41 -8.24
N ALA A 109 12.04 -32.15 -8.57
CA ALA A 109 11.95 -31.70 -9.96
C ALA A 109 13.23 -30.94 -10.32
N GLN A 110 14.20 -31.68 -10.84
CA GLN A 110 15.33 -31.14 -11.58
C GLN A 110 14.82 -30.44 -12.85
N ASN A 111 14.64 -29.11 -12.80
CA ASN A 111 14.44 -28.32 -14.01
C ASN A 111 15.75 -27.65 -14.42
N SER A 112 16.61 -28.47 -15.05
CA SER A 112 17.80 -28.01 -15.78
C SER A 112 17.37 -27.58 -17.18
N ILE A 113 16.93 -26.33 -17.35
CA ILE A 113 16.83 -25.70 -18.67
C ILE A 113 18.00 -24.74 -18.80
N GLY A 114 19.07 -25.27 -19.41
CA GLY A 114 20.15 -24.49 -19.97
C GLY A 114 19.62 -23.70 -21.17
N GLY A 115 19.46 -22.39 -20.98
CA GLY A 115 19.33 -21.42 -22.05
C GLY A 115 20.61 -20.61 -22.11
N GLY A 116 21.60 -21.10 -22.85
CA GLY A 116 22.77 -20.32 -23.24
C GLY A 116 22.30 -19.20 -24.17
N ILE A 117 22.32 -17.98 -23.68
CA ILE A 117 22.11 -16.79 -24.51
C ILE A 117 23.51 -16.25 -24.80
N GLU A 118 24.00 -16.63 -25.97
CA GLU A 118 25.26 -16.13 -26.53
C GLU A 118 24.97 -14.75 -27.10
N VAL A 119 25.06 -13.72 -26.26
CA VAL A 119 25.00 -12.34 -26.73
C VAL A 119 26.37 -11.92 -27.24
N SER A 120 26.42 -11.83 -28.57
CA SER A 120 27.54 -11.36 -29.36
C SER A 120 27.98 -9.98 -28.90
N SER A 121 29.28 -9.88 -28.62
CA SER A 121 29.98 -8.62 -28.40
C SER A 121 30.15 -7.92 -29.75
N SER A 122 29.43 -6.82 -29.97
CA SER A 122 29.72 -5.87 -31.06
C SER A 122 30.39 -4.65 -30.46
N GLU A 123 31.68 -4.52 -30.76
CA GLU A 123 32.56 -3.43 -30.39
C GLU A 123 32.43 -2.36 -31.47
N ASP A 124 31.57 -1.37 -31.25
CA ASP A 124 31.47 -0.23 -32.16
C ASP A 124 31.84 1.04 -31.41
N SER A 125 33.11 1.40 -31.59
CA SER A 125 33.71 2.65 -31.22
C SER A 125 33.05 3.79 -32.01
N SER A 126 32.30 4.67 -31.34
CA SER A 126 31.94 5.97 -31.90
C SER A 126 32.34 7.08 -30.94
N SER A 127 33.54 7.58 -31.17
CA SER A 127 34.03 8.84 -30.64
C SER A 127 33.30 9.99 -31.34
N THR A 128 32.24 10.50 -30.71
CA THR A 128 31.65 11.79 -31.06
C THR A 128 32.31 12.87 -30.20
N ASP A 129 33.31 13.51 -30.80
CA ASP A 129 33.81 14.82 -30.40
C ASP A 129 32.74 15.85 -30.75
N SER A 130 32.04 16.34 -29.73
CA SER A 130 31.11 17.45 -29.84
C SER A 130 31.55 18.53 -28.84
N SER A 131 32.60 19.25 -29.23
CA SER A 131 32.58 20.70 -29.40
C SER A 131 31.57 21.43 -28.51
N SER A 132 32.13 22.02 -27.46
CA SER A 132 31.55 23.07 -26.62
C SER A 132 30.99 24.21 -27.47
N GLU A 133 29.66 24.34 -27.50
CA GLU A 133 29.01 25.57 -27.89
C GLU A 133 28.37 26.18 -26.65
N ASP A 134 29.04 27.23 -26.16
CA ASP A 134 28.56 28.19 -25.17
C ASP A 134 27.22 28.77 -25.64
N SER A 135 26.15 28.07 -25.28
CA SER A 135 24.78 28.55 -25.43
C SER A 135 24.39 29.16 -24.10
N ASP A 136 24.45 30.49 -24.02
CA ASP A 136 23.77 31.28 -23.00
C ASP A 136 22.25 31.05 -23.12
N ASP A 137 21.80 29.88 -22.66
CA ASP A 137 20.39 29.52 -22.55
C ASP A 137 19.85 30.18 -21.28
N GLU A 138 19.66 31.50 -21.38
CA GLU A 138 18.66 32.26 -20.63
C GLU A 138 17.27 31.74 -21.04
N SER A 139 17.01 30.44 -20.92
CA SER A 139 15.67 29.89 -20.96
C SER A 139 15.08 30.16 -19.60
N ASP A 140 14.63 31.41 -19.45
CA ASP A 140 13.60 31.87 -18.54
C ASP A 140 12.76 30.67 -18.09
N SER A 141 13.18 30.11 -16.95
CA SER A 141 12.32 29.33 -16.09
C SER A 141 11.33 30.34 -15.54
N GLU A 142 10.44 30.84 -16.40
CA GLU A 142 9.21 31.54 -16.09
C GLU A 142 8.41 30.54 -15.25
N TYR A 143 8.87 30.49 -13.99
CA TYR A 143 8.16 30.49 -12.76
C TYR A 143 6.72 30.21 -13.05
N CYS A 144 6.21 29.08 -12.56
CA CYS A 144 4.83 28.66 -12.75
C CYS A 144 3.85 29.64 -12.08
N ASN A 145 3.80 30.85 -12.61
CA ASN A 145 2.94 31.98 -12.33
C ASN A 145 1.63 31.82 -13.10
N ARG A 146 1.26 30.59 -13.46
CA ARG A 146 -0.12 30.29 -13.83
C ARG A 146 -0.95 30.11 -12.57
N SER A 147 -1.23 31.28 -12.02
CA SER A 147 -2.48 31.63 -11.37
C SER A 147 -2.79 30.91 -10.07
N LEU A 148 -2.63 31.72 -9.02
CA LEU A 148 -3.38 31.85 -7.76
C LEU A 148 -4.92 31.70 -7.85
N VAL A 149 -5.46 30.99 -8.85
CA VAL A 149 -6.88 30.77 -9.07
C VAL A 149 -7.07 29.36 -9.63
N GLN A 150 -6.85 28.33 -8.80
CA GLN A 150 -7.62 27.10 -8.99
C GLN A 150 -8.55 26.91 -7.80
N PRO A 151 -9.88 27.06 -8.02
CA PRO A 151 -10.88 26.85 -6.99
C PRO A 151 -10.87 25.39 -6.52
N ALA A 152 -11.41 25.17 -5.33
CA ALA A 152 -11.35 23.98 -4.48
C ALA A 152 -11.91 22.65 -5.06
N THR A 153 -11.62 22.30 -6.31
CA THR A 153 -12.16 21.10 -6.96
C THR A 153 -11.05 20.25 -7.57
N LYS A 154 -10.70 19.20 -6.82
CA LYS A 154 -9.80 18.06 -7.14
C LYS A 154 -8.33 18.28 -6.77
N PRO A 155 -7.69 17.32 -6.06
CA PRO A 155 -6.26 17.38 -5.75
C PRO A 155 -5.47 17.52 -7.05
N GLY A 156 -4.53 18.46 -7.08
CA GLY A 156 -3.76 18.77 -8.26
C GLY A 156 -2.99 17.53 -8.72
N ILE A 157 -2.91 17.32 -10.03
CA ILE A 157 -1.95 16.35 -10.63
C ILE A 157 -0.58 16.99 -10.87
N TYR A 158 -0.39 18.26 -10.51
CA TYR A 158 0.85 19.02 -10.71
C TYR A 158 1.45 19.39 -9.35
N CYS A 159 2.76 19.21 -9.21
CA CYS A 159 3.49 19.63 -8.03
C CYS A 159 3.56 21.17 -7.95
N ILE A 160 3.20 21.77 -6.82
CA ILE A 160 3.22 23.22 -6.59
C ILE A 160 4.66 23.77 -6.63
N LYS A 161 5.65 22.98 -6.20
CA LYS A 161 7.06 23.43 -6.10
C LYS A 161 7.81 23.40 -7.42
N CYS A 162 7.60 22.37 -8.24
CA CYS A 162 8.38 22.15 -9.46
C CYS A 162 7.54 21.94 -10.73
N CYS A 163 6.20 22.00 -10.61
CA CYS A 163 5.25 21.99 -11.72
C CYS A 163 5.26 20.73 -12.59
N ARG A 164 5.89 19.65 -12.11
CA ARG A 164 5.89 18.36 -12.81
C ARG A 164 4.54 17.67 -12.61
N LYS A 165 3.98 17.15 -13.69
CA LYS A 165 2.75 16.37 -13.69
C LYS A 165 3.03 14.96 -13.17
N GLN A 166 2.27 14.53 -12.17
CA GLN A 166 2.32 13.20 -11.58
C GLN A 166 0.90 12.62 -11.55
N GLN A 167 0.63 11.70 -12.48
CA GLN A 167 -0.72 11.17 -12.68
C GLN A 167 -1.11 10.20 -11.57
N LEU A 168 -0.19 9.33 -11.17
CA LEU A 168 -0.46 8.22 -10.24
C LEU A 168 -0.08 8.60 -8.81
N THR A 169 -0.86 8.13 -7.83
CA THR A 169 -0.63 8.42 -6.40
C THR A 169 0.75 7.99 -5.92
N PHE A 170 1.25 6.83 -6.37
CA PHE A 170 2.59 6.38 -5.99
C PHE A 170 3.70 7.25 -6.61
N GLN A 171 3.49 7.78 -7.83
CA GLN A 171 4.44 8.70 -8.46
C GLN A 171 4.48 10.03 -7.72
N ARG A 172 3.32 10.54 -7.27
CA ARG A 172 3.25 11.73 -6.40
C ARG A 172 4.05 11.55 -5.12
N ARG A 173 3.91 10.40 -4.46
CA ARG A 173 4.65 10.08 -3.23
C ARG A 173 6.17 10.00 -3.44
N ASP A 174 6.61 9.29 -4.48
CA ASP A 174 8.04 9.20 -4.83
C ASP A 174 8.60 10.58 -5.17
N HIS A 175 7.81 11.39 -5.89
CA HIS A 175 8.14 12.76 -6.25
C HIS A 175 8.28 13.68 -5.03
N VAL A 176 7.35 13.65 -4.07
CA VAL A 176 7.48 14.39 -2.81
C VAL A 176 8.65 13.87 -1.97
N GLY A 177 8.88 12.56 -1.95
CA GLY A 177 10.05 11.98 -1.30
C GLY A 177 11.37 12.54 -1.84
N ALA A 178 11.46 12.79 -3.16
CA ALA A 178 12.62 13.44 -3.77
C ALA A 178 12.77 14.91 -3.32
N HIS A 179 11.68 15.65 -3.15
CA HIS A 179 11.73 17.02 -2.62
C HIS A 179 12.13 17.07 -1.13
N LEU A 180 11.77 16.05 -0.36
CA LEU A 180 12.11 15.94 1.06
C LEU A 180 13.46 15.27 1.31
N GLU A 181 14.19 14.88 0.25
CA GLU A 181 15.44 14.12 0.34
C GLU A 181 15.30 12.86 1.21
N LEU A 182 14.10 12.25 1.19
CA LEU A 182 13.84 11.02 1.92
C LEU A 182 14.32 9.84 1.10
N GLU A 183 15.11 8.99 1.73
CA GLU A 183 15.64 7.77 1.15
C GLU A 183 15.32 6.58 2.04
N VAL A 184 15.03 5.46 1.41
CA VAL A 184 14.88 4.16 2.07
C VAL A 184 16.15 3.38 1.82
N PRO A 185 16.84 2.89 2.87
CA PRO A 185 18.04 2.09 2.71
C PRO A 185 17.70 0.71 2.09
N CYS A 186 18.66 0.15 1.36
CA CYS A 186 18.54 -1.21 0.87
C CYS A 186 18.48 -2.20 2.05
N PRO A 187 17.54 -3.16 2.06
CA PRO A 187 17.43 -4.16 3.13
C PRO A 187 18.62 -5.13 3.18
N TYR A 188 19.46 -5.19 2.14
CA TYR A 188 20.70 -5.98 2.15
C TYR A 188 21.77 -5.24 2.96
N LYS A 189 22.17 -5.79 4.11
CA LYS A 189 23.14 -5.16 5.04
C LYS A 189 24.50 -4.81 4.41
N GLU A 190 24.92 -5.59 3.41
CA GLU A 190 26.17 -5.36 2.67
C GLU A 190 26.01 -4.34 1.53
N CYS A 191 24.79 -3.85 1.28
CA CYS A 191 24.50 -2.88 0.23
C CYS A 191 24.28 -1.49 0.84
N THR A 192 25.16 -0.55 0.52
CA THR A 192 25.08 0.84 1.02
C THR A 192 24.15 1.73 0.19
N PHE A 193 23.37 1.14 -0.72
CA PHE A 193 22.47 1.90 -1.60
C PHE A 193 21.23 2.37 -0.82
N SER A 194 20.87 3.64 -1.01
CA SER A 194 19.65 4.24 -0.47
C SER A 194 19.00 5.05 -1.58
N ALA A 195 17.67 4.99 -1.69
CA ALA A 195 16.92 5.75 -2.69
C ALA A 195 15.43 5.86 -2.36
N GLN A 196 14.67 6.62 -3.15
CA GLN A 196 13.20 6.63 -3.09
C GLN A 196 12.62 5.27 -3.50
N LEU A 197 11.37 4.98 -3.10
CA LEU A 197 10.75 3.65 -3.23
C LEU A 197 10.76 3.09 -4.66
N GLN A 198 10.49 3.91 -5.70
CA GLN A 198 10.56 3.43 -7.08
C GLN A 198 11.98 3.02 -7.48
N ARG A 199 12.96 3.88 -7.18
CA ARG A 199 14.37 3.65 -7.49
C ARG A 199 14.92 2.46 -6.72
N LEU A 200 14.56 2.32 -5.45
CA LEU A 200 14.93 1.18 -4.62
C LEU A 200 14.32 -0.12 -5.15
N GLY A 201 13.05 -0.11 -5.55
CA GLY A 201 12.42 -1.28 -6.16
C GLY A 201 13.09 -1.72 -7.46
N ARG A 202 13.58 -0.77 -8.27
CA ARG A 202 14.39 -1.05 -9.46
C ARG A 202 15.76 -1.62 -9.09
N HIS A 203 16.45 -0.99 -8.14
CA HIS A 203 17.74 -1.46 -7.62
C HIS A 203 17.68 -2.91 -7.12
N LEU A 204 16.65 -3.29 -6.36
CA LEU A 204 16.46 -4.67 -5.89
C LEU A 204 16.35 -5.70 -7.03
N ARG A 205 15.73 -5.31 -8.16
CA ARG A 205 15.61 -6.18 -9.34
C ARG A 205 16.88 -6.24 -10.17
N GLU A 206 17.60 -5.13 -10.31
CA GLU A 206 18.76 -5.03 -11.19
C GLU A 206 20.05 -5.51 -10.50
N VAL A 207 20.27 -5.11 -9.25
CA VAL A 207 21.51 -5.38 -8.51
C VAL A 207 21.43 -6.69 -7.74
N HIS A 208 20.28 -6.97 -7.13
CA HIS A 208 20.10 -8.19 -6.33
C HIS A 208 19.33 -9.29 -7.06
N SER A 209 18.79 -9.02 -8.26
CA SER A 209 18.00 -9.97 -9.06
C SER A 209 16.84 -10.62 -8.29
N ILE A 210 16.31 -9.93 -7.27
CA ILE A 210 15.33 -10.48 -6.33
C ILE A 210 14.02 -9.71 -6.41
N ARG A 211 12.93 -10.47 -6.44
CA ARG A 211 11.57 -9.92 -6.29
C ARG A 211 11.25 -9.79 -4.80
N LEU A 212 10.40 -8.84 -4.43
CA LEU A 212 9.94 -8.68 -3.04
C LEU A 212 9.32 -9.97 -2.46
N SER A 213 8.73 -10.83 -3.31
CA SER A 213 8.18 -12.13 -2.92
C SER A 213 9.23 -13.20 -2.59
N GLN A 214 10.47 -13.02 -3.07
CA GLN A 214 11.59 -13.95 -2.87
C GLN A 214 12.53 -13.50 -1.75
N MET A 215 12.29 -12.34 -1.14
CA MET A 215 13.07 -11.87 -0.01
C MET A 215 12.81 -12.74 1.23
N LYS A 216 13.87 -12.93 2.05
CA LYS A 216 13.74 -13.52 3.38
C LYS A 216 12.78 -12.69 4.23
N LEU A 217 12.03 -13.35 5.11
CA LEU A 217 11.01 -12.72 5.94
C LEU A 217 11.57 -11.54 6.76
N GLU A 218 12.74 -11.69 7.37
CA GLU A 218 13.40 -10.64 8.16
C GLU A 218 13.67 -9.37 7.33
N MET A 219 14.28 -9.53 6.16
CA MET A 219 14.60 -8.42 5.25
C MET A 219 13.34 -7.75 4.71
N LYS A 220 12.28 -8.54 4.47
CA LYS A 220 10.99 -8.03 4.04
C LYS A 220 10.34 -7.17 5.12
N LEU A 221 10.39 -7.61 6.39
CA LEU A 221 9.88 -6.85 7.53
C LEU A 221 10.65 -5.53 7.71
N GLU A 222 11.98 -5.55 7.62
CA GLU A 222 12.80 -4.33 7.69
C GLU A 222 12.46 -3.36 6.55
N TYR A 223 12.32 -3.87 5.32
CA TYR A 223 11.92 -3.07 4.16
C TYR A 223 10.50 -2.48 4.32
N GLU A 224 9.53 -3.27 4.79
CA GLU A 224 8.15 -2.81 4.99
C GLU A 224 8.07 -1.74 6.08
N ALA A 225 8.80 -1.90 7.19
CA ALA A 225 8.88 -0.88 8.24
C ALA A 225 9.49 0.43 7.73
N ALA A 226 10.60 0.36 6.99
CA ALA A 226 11.24 1.54 6.41
C ALA A 226 10.35 2.22 5.35
N LYS A 227 9.65 1.43 4.54
CA LYS A 227 8.65 1.91 3.57
C LYS A 227 7.48 2.60 4.25
N GLU A 228 6.95 2.05 5.35
CA GLU A 228 5.85 2.64 6.09
C GLU A 228 6.24 4.00 6.67
N GLU A 229 7.43 4.10 7.27
CA GLU A 229 7.95 5.38 7.80
C GLU A 229 8.14 6.42 6.69
N PHE A 230 8.69 6.02 5.53
CA PHE A 230 8.79 6.89 4.36
C PHE A 230 7.42 7.42 3.93
N LEU A 231 6.43 6.51 3.77
CA LEU A 231 5.08 6.87 3.35
C LEU A 231 4.39 7.79 4.35
N ARG A 232 4.58 7.54 5.65
CA ARG A 232 4.04 8.39 6.72
C ARG A 232 4.56 9.83 6.61
N ARG A 233 5.87 10.01 6.40
CA ARG A 233 6.49 11.34 6.25
C ARG A 233 6.07 12.05 4.96
N VAL A 234 5.97 11.30 3.86
CA VAL A 234 5.52 11.83 2.57
C VAL A 234 4.05 12.22 2.60
N ASP A 235 3.18 11.35 3.11
CA ASP A 235 1.73 11.62 3.17
C ASP A 235 1.43 12.83 4.07
N ALA A 236 2.20 13.03 5.14
CA ALA A 236 2.09 14.21 6.00
C ALA A 236 2.45 15.53 5.29
N ALA A 237 3.30 15.48 4.28
CA ALA A 237 3.70 16.65 3.48
C ALA A 237 2.88 16.78 2.18
N MET A 238 2.03 15.81 1.84
CA MET A 238 1.46 15.66 0.52
C MET A 238 0.64 16.89 0.07
N SER A 239 -0.09 17.51 1.00
CA SER A 239 -0.89 18.72 0.77
C SER A 239 -0.07 19.98 0.47
N ASP A 240 1.20 20.01 0.87
CA ASP A 240 2.08 21.16 0.62
C ASP A 240 2.65 21.15 -0.81
N TYR A 241 2.50 20.02 -1.50
CA TYR A 241 3.00 19.80 -2.85
C TYR A 241 1.90 19.58 -3.90
N PHE A 242 0.68 19.11 -3.55
CA PHE A 242 -0.39 18.78 -4.51
C PHE A 242 -1.80 19.10 -4.00
#